data_AF-A0A2V6PMW5-F1
#
_entry.id   AF-A0A2V6PMW5-F1
#
_cell.length_a   1.000
_cell.length_b   1.000
_cell.length_c   1.000
_cell.angle_alpha   90.00
_cell.angle_beta   90.00
_cell.angle_gamma   90.00
#
_symmetry.space_group_name_H-M   'P 1'
#
loop_
_entity.id
_entity.type
_entity.pdbx_description
1 polymer ?
#
loop_
_entity_poly.entity_id
_entity_poly.type
_entity_poly.pdbx_seq_one_letter_code
_entity_poly.pdbx_strand_id
1 'polypeptide(L)'
;MPRFADPRPMSTKGPLSPSRCARQALVAIVAVTAVAVGTAVPSAAASDTRPRCEAEPGRRAESIRGDVTRGRAFNHMTAAGWIVRLMPGPEGWFLQITTRGREDDDLSRLTPPWHFVPNAREIEGWHFRNADNTGPNEGSVNAPQELRDFIFSPAVGRDLEYNGSATRPDDVEKVRSFGRGWLFIDSYRLTPPRKGERAAFERLEFSACLTWPAG
;
A
#
# COMPACT_ATOMS: atom_id res chain seq x y z
N MET A 1 23.20 19.10 43.09
CA MET A 1 24.09 19.31 41.93
C MET A 1 25.01 18.12 41.76
N PRO A 2 24.78 17.23 40.77
CA PRO A 2 25.75 16.23 40.35
C PRO A 2 26.46 16.66 39.05
N ARG A 3 27.79 16.53 39.04
CA ARG A 3 28.69 16.84 37.92
C ARG A 3 28.56 15.75 36.85
N PHE A 4 28.14 16.12 35.64
CA PHE A 4 28.29 15.29 34.46
C PHE A 4 29.72 15.45 33.91
N ALA A 5 30.38 14.32 33.68
CA ALA A 5 31.72 14.24 33.13
C ALA A 5 31.69 14.35 31.59
N ASP A 6 32.70 15.03 31.06
CA ASP A 6 32.97 15.24 29.63
C ASP A 6 33.20 13.94 28.83
N PRO A 7 32.72 13.87 27.57
CA PRO A 7 33.17 12.86 26.62
C PRO A 7 34.51 13.23 25.96
N ARG A 8 35.47 12.31 26.00
CA ARG A 8 36.75 12.40 25.27
C ARG A 8 36.55 12.23 23.76
N PRO A 9 37.25 13.00 22.91
CA PRO A 9 37.27 12.79 21.46
C PRO A 9 38.32 11.75 21.06
N MET A 10 37.96 10.79 20.20
CA MET A 10 38.93 9.98 19.46
C MET A 10 39.18 10.57 18.07
N SER A 11 40.33 11.25 17.97
CA SER A 11 41.25 11.29 16.82
C SER A 11 41.55 9.86 16.30
N THR A 12 41.95 9.55 15.06
CA THR A 12 42.63 10.31 14.01
C THR A 12 42.50 9.53 12.68
N LYS A 13 42.48 10.30 11.59
CA LYS A 13 42.98 10.03 10.23
C LYS A 13 43.98 8.88 10.05
N GLY A 14 43.81 8.15 8.95
CA GLY A 14 44.89 7.53 8.18
C GLY A 14 44.55 7.53 6.69
N PRO A 15 45.25 8.30 5.84
CA PRO A 15 45.12 8.23 4.39
C PRO A 15 46.33 7.55 3.73
N LEU A 16 46.17 7.31 2.41
CA LEU A 16 47.19 7.03 1.39
C LEU A 16 47.71 5.58 1.31
N SER A 17 47.51 4.94 0.16
CA SER A 17 48.60 4.86 -0.82
C SER A 17 48.10 4.40 -2.20
N PRO A 18 48.75 4.83 -3.30
CA PRO A 18 48.23 4.72 -4.65
C PRO A 18 48.94 3.65 -5.50
N SER A 19 48.48 3.56 -6.75
CA SER A 19 49.30 3.34 -7.95
C SER A 19 49.55 1.92 -8.46
N ARG A 20 49.13 1.79 -9.73
CA ARG A 20 49.77 1.09 -10.86
C ARG A 20 49.64 -0.44 -10.87
N CYS A 21 49.08 -0.98 -11.95
CA CYS A 21 49.91 -1.27 -13.13
C CYS A 21 49.01 -1.62 -14.31
N ALA A 22 49.32 -1.01 -15.45
CA ALA A 22 48.77 -1.36 -16.74
C ALA A 22 49.06 -2.82 -17.09
N ARG A 23 48.10 -3.48 -17.75
CA ARG A 23 48.35 -4.42 -18.84
C ARG A 23 47.09 -4.54 -19.68
N GLN A 24 47.11 -3.84 -20.81
CA GLN A 24 46.29 -4.15 -21.96
C GLN A 24 46.65 -5.58 -22.41
N ALA A 25 45.67 -6.48 -22.39
CA ALA A 25 45.71 -7.71 -23.15
C ALA A 25 44.61 -7.59 -24.20
N LEU A 26 45.04 -7.37 -25.44
CA LEU A 26 44.21 -7.47 -26.63
C LEU A 26 43.85 -8.95 -26.78
N VAL A 27 42.64 -9.33 -26.37
CA VAL A 27 42.11 -10.67 -26.60
C VAL A 27 41.12 -10.57 -27.75
N ALA A 28 41.57 -11.01 -28.92
CA ALA A 28 40.70 -11.29 -30.05
C ALA A 28 39.92 -12.56 -29.74
N ILE A 29 38.61 -12.43 -29.52
CA ILE A 29 37.70 -13.59 -29.49
C ILE A 29 36.66 -13.41 -30.59
N VAL A 30 36.72 -14.38 -31.49
CA VAL A 30 35.81 -14.77 -32.55
C VAL A 30 34.36 -14.55 -32.15
N ALA A 31 33.66 -13.68 -32.88
CA ALA A 31 32.21 -13.55 -32.80
C ALA A 31 31.56 -14.80 -33.41
N VAL A 32 31.18 -15.75 -32.56
CA VAL A 32 30.27 -16.83 -32.94
C VAL A 32 28.85 -16.28 -32.87
N THR A 33 28.29 -15.95 -34.03
CA THR A 33 26.89 -15.53 -34.18
C THR A 33 25.99 -16.75 -33.98
N ALA A 34 25.61 -17.01 -32.73
CA ALA A 34 24.56 -17.96 -32.42
C ALA A 34 23.21 -17.34 -32.81
N VAL A 35 22.60 -17.85 -33.89
CA VAL A 35 21.21 -17.55 -34.25
C VAL A 35 20.31 -18.24 -33.23
N ALA A 36 19.95 -17.52 -32.17
CA ALA A 36 18.94 -17.96 -31.22
C ALA A 36 17.56 -17.80 -31.90
N VAL A 37 17.00 -18.91 -32.39
CA VAL A 37 15.59 -19.00 -32.75
C VAL A 37 14.79 -18.93 -31.46
N GLY A 38 14.50 -17.71 -31.02
CA GLY A 38 13.67 -17.45 -29.86
C GLY A 38 12.22 -17.81 -30.20
N THR A 39 11.78 -19.00 -29.77
CA THR A 39 10.35 -19.27 -29.63
C THR A 39 9.83 -18.32 -28.55
N ALA A 40 9.22 -17.21 -28.97
CA ALA A 40 8.49 -16.33 -28.08
C ALA A 40 7.38 -17.14 -27.42
N VAL A 41 7.59 -17.52 -26.16
CA VAL A 41 6.53 -18.10 -25.34
C VAL A 41 5.48 -17.00 -25.19
N PRO A 42 4.22 -17.23 -25.61
CA PRO A 42 3.17 -16.25 -25.41
C PRO A 42 3.06 -15.96 -23.92
N SER A 43 3.36 -14.72 -23.55
CA SER A 43 3.16 -14.22 -22.20
C SER A 43 1.67 -14.34 -21.90
N ALA A 44 1.30 -15.25 -20.99
CA ALA A 44 -0.07 -15.41 -20.56
C ALA A 44 -0.58 -14.05 -20.12
N ALA A 45 -1.61 -13.55 -20.80
CA ALA A 45 -2.27 -12.31 -20.42
C ALA A 45 -2.69 -12.45 -18.95
N ALA A 46 -2.09 -11.63 -18.08
CA ALA A 46 -2.53 -11.51 -16.70
C ALA A 46 -4.03 -11.21 -16.74
N SER A 47 -4.84 -12.15 -16.24
CA SER A 47 -6.28 -11.95 -16.16
C SER A 47 -6.52 -10.70 -15.34
N ASP A 48 -7.31 -9.77 -15.87
CA ASP A 48 -7.75 -8.59 -15.15
C ASP A 48 -8.70 -9.04 -14.03
N THR A 49 -8.11 -9.45 -12.90
CA THR A 49 -8.81 -9.86 -11.66
C THR A 49 -9.39 -8.66 -10.91
N ARG A 50 -9.29 -7.45 -11.47
CA ARG A 50 -9.86 -6.26 -10.88
C ARG A 50 -11.39 -6.32 -10.90
N PRO A 51 -12.05 -6.05 -9.76
CA PRO A 51 -13.50 -5.89 -9.77
C PRO A 51 -13.91 -4.73 -10.68
N ARG A 52 -15.08 -4.82 -11.30
CA ARG A 52 -15.64 -3.72 -12.08
C ARG A 52 -16.26 -2.67 -11.16
N CYS A 53 -16.18 -1.41 -11.57
CA CYS A 53 -16.85 -0.31 -10.88
C CYS A 53 -18.14 0.02 -11.63
N GLU A 54 -19.21 -0.70 -11.32
CA GLU A 54 -20.51 -0.56 -11.98
C GLU A 54 -21.56 -0.12 -10.96
N ALA A 55 -22.50 0.73 -11.41
CA ALA A 55 -23.64 1.11 -10.60
C ALA A 55 -24.65 -0.03 -10.54
N GLU A 56 -25.09 -0.39 -9.33
CA GLU A 56 -26.19 -1.32 -9.11
C GLU A 56 -27.54 -0.56 -9.09
N PRO A 57 -28.68 -1.22 -9.35
CA PRO A 57 -30.00 -0.59 -9.19
C PRO A 57 -30.16 0.08 -7.81
N GLY A 58 -30.52 1.37 -7.81
CA GLY A 58 -30.67 2.16 -6.59
C GLY A 58 -29.35 2.63 -5.95
N ARG A 59 -28.21 2.40 -6.59
CA ARG A 59 -26.88 2.83 -6.13
C ARG A 59 -26.15 3.63 -7.19
N ARG A 60 -25.27 4.53 -6.73
CA ARG A 60 -24.26 5.18 -7.55
C ARG A 60 -22.94 4.45 -7.39
N ALA A 61 -22.10 4.53 -8.41
CA ALA A 61 -20.73 4.04 -8.38
C ALA A 61 -19.80 5.10 -8.99
N GLU A 62 -18.60 5.23 -8.44
CA GLU A 62 -17.58 6.13 -8.98
C GLU A 62 -16.20 5.49 -8.90
N SER A 63 -15.52 5.45 -10.06
CA SER A 63 -14.19 4.90 -10.21
C SER A 63 -13.12 5.96 -9.97
N ILE A 64 -12.08 5.59 -9.25
CA ILE A 64 -10.95 6.46 -8.92
C ILE A 64 -9.68 5.73 -9.35
N ARG A 65 -8.71 6.48 -9.85
CA ARG A 65 -7.34 6.00 -10.09
C ARG A 65 -6.36 6.96 -9.49
N GLY A 66 -5.24 6.45 -9.02
CA GLY A 66 -4.20 7.28 -8.44
C GLY A 66 -2.86 6.58 -8.39
N ASP A 67 -1.83 7.39 -8.22
CA ASP A 67 -0.51 6.94 -7.84
C ASP A 67 0.01 7.78 -6.67
N VAL A 68 0.81 7.15 -5.81
CA VAL A 68 1.36 7.78 -4.62
C VAL A 68 2.77 7.28 -4.35
N THR A 69 3.65 8.19 -3.92
CA THR A 69 5.04 7.91 -3.54
C THR A 69 5.20 8.01 -2.03
N ARG A 70 6.20 7.30 -1.50
CA ARG A 70 6.43 7.17 -0.05
C ARG A 70 6.39 8.53 0.66
N GLY A 71 5.67 8.59 1.78
CA GLY A 71 5.54 9.80 2.59
C GLY A 71 4.61 10.88 2.02
N ARG A 72 4.02 10.66 0.84
CA ARG A 72 3.01 11.55 0.26
C ARG A 72 1.61 11.03 0.57
N ALA A 73 0.70 11.96 0.82
CA ALA A 73 -0.72 11.66 0.88
C ALA A 73 -1.34 11.71 -0.52
N PHE A 74 -2.35 10.88 -0.74
CA PHE A 74 -3.27 11.02 -1.87
C PHE A 74 -4.62 11.52 -1.34
N ASN A 75 -5.27 12.44 -2.06
CA ASN A 75 -6.63 12.88 -1.77
C ASN A 75 -7.38 13.07 -3.09
N HIS A 76 -8.55 12.45 -3.21
CA HIS A 76 -9.43 12.61 -4.36
C HIS A 76 -10.87 12.83 -3.90
N MET A 77 -11.50 13.90 -4.38
CA MET A 77 -12.89 14.20 -4.08
C MET A 77 -13.77 13.81 -5.26
N THR A 78 -14.75 12.96 -4.98
CA THR A 78 -15.75 12.50 -5.93
C THR A 78 -16.75 13.60 -6.30
N ALA A 79 -17.50 13.40 -7.38
CA ALA A 79 -18.57 14.32 -7.77
C ALA A 79 -19.65 14.47 -6.68
N ALA A 80 -19.86 13.42 -5.88
CA ALA A 80 -20.80 13.42 -4.76
C ALA A 80 -20.24 14.01 -3.45
N GLY A 81 -18.97 14.41 -3.42
CA GLY A 81 -18.34 15.04 -2.25
C GLY A 81 -17.72 14.08 -1.24
N TRP A 82 -17.73 12.76 -1.52
CA TRP A 82 -16.86 11.81 -0.81
C TRP A 82 -15.40 12.10 -1.12
N ILE A 83 -14.54 11.97 -0.12
CA ILE A 83 -13.10 12.18 -0.26
C ILE A 83 -12.40 10.87 0.07
N VAL A 84 -11.69 10.32 -0.91
CA VAL A 84 -10.84 9.15 -0.74
C VAL A 84 -9.42 9.59 -0.46
N ARG A 85 -8.84 9.09 0.64
CA ARG A 85 -7.52 9.51 1.12
C ARG A 85 -6.64 8.30 1.35
N LEU A 86 -5.37 8.40 0.94
CA LEU A 86 -4.31 7.52 1.40
C LEU A 86 -3.37 8.34 2.28
N MET A 87 -3.45 8.12 3.59
CA MET A 87 -2.64 8.82 4.58
C MET A 87 -1.31 8.09 4.77
N PRO A 88 -0.15 8.76 4.63
CA PRO A 88 1.14 8.10 4.70
C PRO A 88 1.42 7.58 6.11
N GLY A 89 1.88 6.33 6.19
CA GLY A 89 2.45 5.71 7.38
C GLY A 89 3.94 5.35 7.15
N PRO A 90 4.61 4.74 8.15
CA PRO A 90 6.03 4.40 8.05
C PRO A 90 6.36 3.43 6.90
N GLU A 91 5.46 2.48 6.63
CA GLU A 91 5.66 1.35 5.72
C GLU A 91 4.70 1.36 4.52
N GLY A 92 3.80 2.33 4.44
CA GLY A 92 2.79 2.40 3.38
C GLY A 92 1.74 3.46 3.67
N TRP A 93 0.46 3.11 3.53
CA TRP A 93 -0.64 4.06 3.68
C TRP A 93 -1.83 3.47 4.44
N PHE A 94 -2.64 4.38 4.98
CA PHE A 94 -3.92 4.10 5.57
C PHE A 94 -5.04 4.71 4.73
N LEU A 95 -5.98 3.89 4.29
CA LEU A 95 -7.13 4.29 3.50
C LEU A 95 -8.22 4.90 4.40
N GLN A 96 -8.62 6.12 4.09
CA GLN A 96 -9.74 6.79 4.75
C GLN A 96 -10.77 7.26 3.73
N ILE A 97 -12.03 7.21 4.14
CA ILE A 97 -13.13 7.83 3.41
C ILE A 97 -13.70 8.92 4.30
N THR A 98 -13.71 10.15 3.81
CA THR A 98 -14.29 11.30 4.52
C THR A 98 -15.28 12.02 3.60
N THR A 99 -15.88 13.12 4.06
CA THR A 99 -16.78 13.94 3.25
C THR A 99 -16.51 15.41 3.52
N ARG A 100 -16.92 16.28 2.59
CA ARG A 100 -16.82 17.73 2.76
C ARG A 100 -17.46 18.18 4.08
N GLY A 101 -16.74 19.00 4.85
CA GLY A 101 -17.16 19.51 6.16
C GLY A 101 -17.01 18.51 7.31
N ARG A 102 -16.44 17.33 7.06
CA ARG A 102 -16.08 16.29 8.04
C ARG A 102 -14.78 15.60 7.65
N GLU A 103 -13.80 16.37 7.20
CA GLU A 103 -12.53 15.87 6.68
C GLU A 103 -11.68 15.15 7.74
N ASP A 104 -11.92 15.46 9.03
CA ASP A 104 -11.26 14.83 10.17
C ASP A 104 -11.95 13.55 10.65
N ASP A 105 -13.16 13.25 10.14
CA ASP A 105 -13.91 12.06 10.50
C ASP A 105 -13.67 10.94 9.49
N ASP A 106 -12.95 9.89 9.91
CA ASP A 106 -12.78 8.69 9.11
C ASP A 106 -14.05 7.83 9.11
N LEU A 107 -14.86 7.99 8.06
CA LEU A 107 -16.14 7.34 7.87
C LEU A 107 -16.01 5.86 7.52
N SER A 108 -14.80 5.37 7.22
CA SER A 108 -14.55 3.95 6.95
C SER A 108 -13.99 3.19 8.15
N ARG A 109 -13.85 3.84 9.32
CA ARG A 109 -13.24 3.23 10.53
C ARG A 109 -13.90 1.96 11.06
N LEU A 110 -15.16 1.71 10.69
CA LEU A 110 -15.88 0.48 11.02
C LEU A 110 -15.67 -0.66 10.01
N THR A 111 -14.73 -0.52 9.06
CA THR A 111 -14.32 -1.62 8.19
C THR A 111 -13.70 -2.74 9.04
N PRO A 112 -14.22 -3.98 8.99
CA PRO A 112 -13.59 -5.12 9.65
C PRO A 112 -12.39 -5.63 8.83
N PRO A 113 -11.51 -6.46 9.42
CA PRO A 113 -11.47 -6.89 10.82
C PRO A 113 -10.79 -5.88 11.74
N TRP A 114 -11.10 -5.90 13.04
CA TRP A 114 -10.49 -5.01 14.04
C TRP A 114 -9.41 -5.67 14.90
N HIS A 115 -9.31 -7.00 14.84
CA HIS A 115 -8.41 -7.80 15.67
C HIS A 115 -7.79 -8.93 14.85
N PHE A 116 -6.62 -9.40 15.32
CA PHE A 116 -5.89 -10.61 14.88
C PHE A 116 -5.28 -10.59 13.49
N VAL A 117 -5.84 -9.84 12.53
CA VAL A 117 -5.28 -9.66 11.20
C VAL A 117 -5.33 -8.19 10.80
N PRO A 118 -4.43 -7.73 9.91
CA PRO A 118 -4.43 -6.35 9.45
C PRO A 118 -5.77 -5.97 8.83
N ASN A 119 -6.18 -4.73 9.07
CA ASN A 119 -7.37 -4.19 8.46
C ASN A 119 -7.15 -3.98 6.95
N ALA A 120 -8.18 -4.20 6.12
CA ALA A 120 -8.08 -3.94 4.68
C ALA A 120 -7.89 -2.44 4.34
N ARG A 121 -7.92 -1.54 5.33
CA ARG A 121 -7.56 -0.13 5.12
C ARG A 121 -6.09 0.15 5.38
N GLU A 122 -5.37 -0.78 6.01
CA GLU A 122 -3.94 -0.73 6.18
C GLU A 122 -3.29 -1.33 4.92
N ILE A 123 -2.43 -0.54 4.26
CA ILE A 123 -1.73 -0.93 3.04
C ILE A 123 -0.25 -0.77 3.33
N GLU A 124 0.38 -1.82 3.85
CA GLU A 124 1.79 -1.81 4.27
C GLU A 124 2.64 -2.75 3.42
N GLY A 125 3.91 -2.39 3.20
CA GLY A 125 4.79 -3.13 2.29
C GLY A 125 5.05 -4.57 2.74
N TRP A 126 5.04 -4.84 4.05
CA TRP A 126 5.22 -6.19 4.58
C TRP A 126 4.09 -7.14 4.18
N HIS A 127 2.88 -6.65 3.85
CA HIS A 127 1.78 -7.50 3.37
C HIS A 127 2.19 -8.33 2.14
N PHE A 128 3.13 -7.82 1.35
CA PHE A 128 3.56 -8.37 0.06
C PHE A 128 4.92 -9.07 0.13
N ARG A 129 5.49 -9.23 1.33
CA ARG A 129 6.75 -9.92 1.55
C ARG A 129 6.57 -11.12 2.47
N ASN A 130 7.43 -12.11 2.29
CA ASN A 130 7.48 -13.21 3.23
C ASN A 130 7.97 -12.75 4.62
N ALA A 131 7.78 -13.59 5.63
CA ALA A 131 8.14 -13.27 7.03
C ALA A 131 9.63 -12.84 7.21
N ASP A 132 10.53 -13.35 6.36
CA ASP A 132 11.96 -13.01 6.38
C ASP A 132 12.32 -11.75 5.57
N ASN A 133 11.36 -11.15 4.87
CA ASN A 133 11.55 -10.06 3.91
C ASN A 133 12.65 -10.36 2.87
N THR A 134 12.65 -11.58 2.33
CA THR A 134 13.61 -12.03 1.30
C THR A 134 12.94 -12.25 -0.05
N GLY A 135 11.63 -12.46 -0.07
CA GLY A 135 10.85 -12.77 -1.27
C GLY A 135 9.40 -12.31 -1.17
N PRO A 136 8.58 -12.56 -2.21
CA PRO A 136 7.14 -12.27 -2.20
C PRO A 136 6.40 -13.00 -1.07
N ASN A 137 5.24 -12.48 -0.66
CA ASN A 137 4.36 -13.20 0.27
C ASN A 137 3.55 -14.26 -0.48
N GLU A 138 3.91 -15.52 -0.31
CA GLU A 138 3.18 -16.68 -0.85
C GLU A 138 2.26 -17.33 0.20
N GLY A 139 1.79 -16.54 1.17
CA GLY A 139 0.94 -16.99 2.28
C GLY A 139 1.66 -17.17 3.62
N SER A 140 2.96 -16.87 3.67
CA SER A 140 3.73 -16.92 4.92
C SER A 140 3.30 -15.88 5.96
N VAL A 141 2.61 -14.82 5.52
CA VAL A 141 2.00 -13.83 6.42
C VAL A 141 0.53 -13.65 6.08
N ASN A 142 -0.31 -13.65 7.11
CA ASN A 142 -1.75 -13.51 6.99
C ASN A 142 -2.14 -12.03 6.88
N ALA A 143 -2.14 -11.50 5.67
CA ALA A 143 -2.53 -10.12 5.37
C ALA A 143 -3.25 -10.03 4.02
N PRO A 144 -4.16 -9.04 3.85
CA PRO A 144 -4.75 -8.74 2.54
C PRO A 144 -3.67 -8.45 1.48
N GLN A 145 -3.85 -8.94 0.24
CA GLN A 145 -2.85 -8.84 -0.86
C GLN A 145 -3.09 -7.70 -1.86
N GLU A 146 -3.69 -7.86 -3.03
CA GLU A 146 -3.89 -6.73 -3.96
C GLU A 146 -5.23 -6.02 -3.75
N LEU A 147 -6.27 -6.78 -3.43
CA LEU A 147 -7.63 -6.29 -3.22
C LEU A 147 -7.86 -5.87 -1.76
N ARG A 148 -8.49 -4.72 -1.56
CA ARG A 148 -8.83 -4.12 -0.27
C ARG A 148 -10.29 -3.72 -0.27
N ASP A 149 -11.14 -4.51 0.39
CA ASP A 149 -12.55 -4.17 0.54
C ASP A 149 -12.77 -3.33 1.80
N PHE A 150 -13.61 -2.31 1.69
CA PHE A 150 -13.96 -1.44 2.81
C PHE A 150 -15.42 -1.01 2.77
N ILE A 151 -15.89 -0.55 3.92
CA ILE A 151 -17.25 0.00 4.06
C ILE A 151 -17.15 1.40 4.64
N PHE A 152 -18.14 2.25 4.36
CA PHE A 152 -18.18 3.61 4.86
C PHE A 152 -19.61 4.10 5.02
N SER A 153 -19.85 5.02 5.95
CA SER A 153 -21.16 5.63 6.14
C SER A 153 -21.06 6.98 6.84
N PRO A 154 -21.89 7.98 6.48
CA PRO A 154 -21.94 9.26 7.17
C PRO A 154 -22.47 9.11 8.61
N ALA A 155 -23.12 8.00 8.96
CA ALA A 155 -23.54 7.73 10.34
C ALA A 155 -22.36 7.46 11.28
N VAL A 156 -21.19 7.08 10.74
CA VAL A 156 -19.98 6.84 11.53
C VAL A 156 -19.48 8.16 12.14
N GLY A 157 -19.24 8.14 13.45
CA GLY A 157 -18.86 9.35 14.22
C GLY A 157 -20.04 10.26 14.57
N ARG A 158 -21.28 9.82 14.32
CA ARG A 158 -22.50 10.48 14.77
C ARG A 158 -23.37 9.51 15.55
N ASP A 159 -24.05 8.64 14.82
CA ASP A 159 -24.97 7.65 15.39
C ASP A 159 -24.24 6.33 15.68
N LEU A 160 -23.11 6.10 15.02
CA LEU A 160 -22.28 4.91 15.13
C LEU A 160 -20.89 5.30 15.62
N GLU A 161 -20.64 5.10 16.90
CA GLU A 161 -19.31 5.29 17.49
C GLU A 161 -18.51 3.99 17.46
N TYR A 162 -17.21 4.11 17.18
CA TYR A 162 -16.27 3.03 17.46
C TYR A 162 -15.68 3.25 18.85
N ASN A 163 -16.09 2.44 19.82
CA ASN A 163 -15.52 2.43 21.17
C ASN A 163 -14.73 1.14 21.45
N GLY A 164 -14.23 0.48 20.40
CA GLY A 164 -13.59 -0.82 20.48
C GLY A 164 -14.62 -1.94 20.57
N SER A 165 -14.71 -2.59 21.73
CA SER A 165 -15.44 -3.84 21.93
C SER A 165 -16.97 -3.73 21.86
N ALA A 166 -17.56 -2.53 21.88
CA ALA A 166 -19.02 -2.38 21.82
C ALA A 166 -19.56 -2.20 20.39
N THR A 167 -18.70 -2.21 19.36
CA THR A 167 -19.17 -2.21 17.97
C THR A 167 -19.92 -3.52 17.70
N ARG A 168 -21.22 -3.44 17.40
CA ARG A 168 -22.05 -4.61 17.18
C ARG A 168 -22.00 -5.04 15.71
N PRO A 169 -22.22 -6.33 15.39
CA PRO A 169 -22.37 -6.77 14.00
C PRO A 169 -23.43 -5.97 13.22
N ASP A 170 -24.52 -5.59 13.88
CA ASP A 170 -25.59 -4.79 13.26
C ASP A 170 -25.11 -3.39 12.84
N ASP A 171 -24.17 -2.80 13.59
CA ASP A 171 -23.57 -1.50 13.24
C ASP A 171 -22.74 -1.62 11.96
N VAL A 172 -21.95 -2.70 11.84
CA VAL A 172 -21.19 -3.01 10.63
C VAL A 172 -22.10 -3.20 9.44
N GLU A 173 -23.20 -3.92 9.61
CA GLU A 173 -24.15 -4.17 8.52
C GLU A 173 -24.88 -2.89 8.11
N LYS A 174 -25.19 -2.00 9.06
CA LYS A 174 -25.71 -0.66 8.77
C LYS A 174 -24.72 0.19 7.97
N VAL A 175 -23.43 0.12 8.27
CA VAL A 175 -22.39 0.82 7.48
C VAL A 175 -22.25 0.19 6.08
N ARG A 176 -22.18 -1.15 6.02
CA ARG A 176 -22.03 -1.92 4.76
C ARG A 176 -23.20 -1.72 3.81
N SER A 177 -24.43 -1.67 4.33
CA SER A 177 -25.63 -1.42 3.52
C SER A 177 -25.65 -0.01 2.94
N PHE A 178 -25.10 0.98 3.66
CA PHE A 178 -24.91 2.32 3.12
C PHE A 178 -23.83 2.35 2.04
N GLY A 179 -22.56 2.23 2.40
CA GLY A 179 -21.43 2.51 1.50
C GLY A 179 -20.45 1.35 1.46
N ARG A 180 -20.05 0.94 0.25
CA ARG A 180 -19.06 -0.10 0.01
C ARG A 180 -18.05 0.39 -0.98
N GLY A 181 -16.81 0.01 -0.82
CA GLY A 181 -15.81 0.25 -1.82
C GLY A 181 -14.75 -0.82 -1.83
N TRP A 182 -13.96 -0.80 -2.90
CA TRP A 182 -12.77 -1.59 -3.03
C TRP A 182 -11.64 -0.72 -3.53
N LEU A 183 -10.42 -1.08 -3.14
CA LEU A 183 -9.18 -0.58 -3.72
C LEU A 183 -8.39 -1.79 -4.20
N PHE A 184 -7.96 -1.74 -5.46
CA PHE A 184 -7.10 -2.72 -6.07
C PHE A 184 -5.75 -2.09 -6.36
N ILE A 185 -4.69 -2.77 -5.95
CA ILE A 185 -3.32 -2.33 -6.15
C ILE A 185 -2.88 -2.80 -7.53
N ASP A 186 -2.73 -1.85 -8.44
CA ASP A 186 -2.45 -2.11 -9.85
C ASP A 186 -0.97 -2.45 -10.06
N SER A 187 -0.11 -1.69 -9.41
CA SER A 187 1.33 -1.92 -9.42
C SER A 187 1.97 -1.28 -8.20
N TYR A 188 3.16 -1.75 -7.82
CA TYR A 188 3.89 -1.15 -6.71
C TYR A 188 5.40 -1.39 -6.79
N ARG A 189 6.13 -0.61 -6.00
CA ARG A 189 7.54 -0.82 -5.71
C ARG A 189 7.75 -0.82 -4.21
N LEU A 190 8.43 -1.85 -3.71
CA LEU A 190 8.85 -1.93 -2.32
C LEU A 190 10.33 -1.56 -2.18
N THR A 191 10.71 -1.18 -0.98
CA THR A 191 12.12 -1.07 -0.59
C THR A 191 12.85 -2.39 -0.85
N PRO A 192 14.17 -2.35 -1.14
CA PRO A 192 14.96 -3.57 -1.30
C PRO A 192 14.83 -4.51 -0.10
N PRO A 193 14.77 -5.84 -0.32
CA PRO A 193 14.62 -6.81 0.76
C PRO A 193 15.86 -6.79 1.66
N ARG A 194 15.63 -6.77 2.97
CA ARG A 194 16.67 -6.87 4.00
C ARG A 194 16.15 -7.72 5.14
N LYS A 195 16.89 -8.80 5.45
CA LYS A 195 16.52 -9.74 6.50
C LYS A 195 16.40 -9.02 7.84
N GLY A 196 15.25 -9.19 8.51
CA GLY A 196 14.96 -8.56 9.79
C GLY A 196 14.43 -7.12 9.71
N GLU A 197 14.32 -6.53 8.52
CA GLU A 197 13.64 -5.25 8.31
C GLU A 197 12.22 -5.49 7.76
N ARG A 198 11.26 -4.62 8.12
CA ARG A 198 9.93 -4.62 7.52
C ARG A 198 9.99 -3.91 6.16
N ALA A 199 9.35 -4.49 5.15
CA ALA A 199 9.27 -3.86 3.85
C ALA A 199 8.35 -2.64 3.88
N ALA A 200 8.77 -1.58 3.18
CA ALA A 200 7.96 -0.38 2.98
C ALA A 200 7.69 -0.17 1.50
N PHE A 201 6.61 0.53 1.18
CA PHE A 201 6.40 1.02 -0.18
C PHE A 201 7.31 2.19 -0.52
N GLU A 202 7.82 2.20 -1.75
CA GLU A 202 8.40 3.36 -2.42
C GLU A 202 7.37 4.07 -3.30
N ARG A 203 6.53 3.29 -4.00
CA ARG A 203 5.46 3.76 -4.88
C ARG A 203 4.31 2.76 -4.93
N LEU A 204 3.10 3.28 -5.10
CA LEU A 204 1.86 2.53 -5.28
C LEU A 204 1.05 3.15 -6.41
N GLU A 205 0.57 2.34 -7.35
CA GLU A 205 -0.46 2.69 -8.33
C GLU A 205 -1.70 1.87 -8.02
N PHE A 206 -2.87 2.48 -8.08
CA PHE A 206 -4.10 1.82 -7.67
C PHE A 206 -5.33 2.30 -8.46
N SER A 207 -6.34 1.44 -8.43
CA SER A 207 -7.70 1.72 -8.84
C SER A 207 -8.62 1.50 -7.65
N ALA A 208 -9.67 2.30 -7.52
CA ALA A 208 -10.66 2.13 -6.48
C ALA A 208 -12.06 2.39 -7.03
N CYS A 209 -13.07 1.88 -6.32
CA CYS A 209 -14.46 2.17 -6.58
C CYS A 209 -15.19 2.42 -5.28
N LEU A 210 -16.03 3.44 -5.27
CA LEU A 210 -17.00 3.67 -4.19
C LEU A 210 -18.39 3.42 -4.73
N THR A 211 -19.24 2.80 -3.93
CA THR A 211 -20.67 2.62 -4.21
C THR A 211 -21.52 3.03 -3.01
N TRP A 212 -22.60 3.76 -3.25
CA TRP A 212 -23.49 4.30 -2.20
C TRP A 212 -24.91 4.48 -2.75
N PRO A 213 -25.95 4.72 -1.91
CA PRO A 213 -27.32 4.84 -2.39
C PRO A 213 -27.48 6.04 -3.34
N ALA A 214 -28.26 5.87 -4.42
CA ALA A 214 -28.71 6.97 -5.23
C ALA A 214 -29.80 7.71 -4.45
N GLY A 215 -29.42 8.79 -3.76
CA GLY A 215 -30.36 9.69 -3.09
C GLY A 215 -31.33 10.35 -4.06
#